data_AF-A0A6A8FK79-F1
#
_entry.id   AF-A0A6A8FK79-F1
#
_cell.length_a   1.000
_cell.length_b   1.000
_cell.length_c   1.000
_cell.angle_alpha   90.00
_cell.angle_beta   90.00
_cell.angle_gamma   90.00
#
_symmetry.space_group_name_H-M   'P 1'
#
loop_
_entity.id
_entity.type
_entity.pdbx_description
1 polymer ?
#
loop_
_entity_poly.entity_id
_entity_poly.type
_entity_poly.pdbx_seq_one_letter_code
_entity_poly.pdbx_strand_id
1 'polypeptide(L)' 'MRLLQLHSDFVEYQPIAKEIREAEENVSSSKVRFEDLVVTLVAIENGDDENLARIAVNEIERYLATVKSKRLLIYPYAHL' A
#
# COMPACT_ATOMS: atom_id res chain seq x y z
N MET A 1 10.15 7.90 -4.84
CA MET A 1 9.07 7.13 -4.18
C MET A 1 8.15 8.11 -3.52
N ARG A 2 6.84 7.95 -3.72
CA ARG A 2 5.83 8.76 -3.03
C ARG A 2 4.93 7.85 -2.21
N LEU A 3 4.60 8.31 -1.00
CA LEU A 3 3.77 7.59 -0.03
C LEU A 3 2.59 8.48 0.38
N LEU A 4 1.41 7.88 0.49
CA LEU A 4 0.25 8.49 1.14
C LEU A 4 -0.31 7.51 2.17
N GLN A 5 -0.24 7.88 3.44
CA GLN A 5 -0.63 7.05 4.58
C GLN A 5 -2.01 7.48 5.09
N LEU A 6 -2.99 6.59 4.99
CA LEU A 6 -4.38 6.82 5.37
C LEU A 6 -4.72 5.95 6.58
N HIS A 7 -4.95 6.57 7.75
CA HIS A 7 -5.50 5.86 8.89
C HIS A 7 -7.01 5.75 8.72
N SER A 8 -7.49 4.55 8.43
CA SER A 8 -8.84 4.31 7.93
C SER A 8 -9.59 3.31 8.81
N ASP A 9 -10.87 3.58 9.04
CA ASP A 9 -11.77 2.62 9.70
C ASP A 9 -11.85 1.32 8.90
N PHE A 10 -11.89 1.42 7.57
CA PHE A 10 -11.81 0.27 6.69
C PHE A 10 -11.25 0.61 5.31
N VAL A 11 -10.84 -0.43 4.59
CA VAL A 11 -10.59 -0.38 3.15
C VAL A 11 -11.21 -1.61 2.49
N GLU A 12 -11.75 -1.41 1.31
CA GLU A 12 -12.32 -2.48 0.50
C GLU A 12 -11.85 -2.33 -0.94
N TYR A 13 -11.44 -3.43 -1.56
CA TYR A 13 -11.08 -3.43 -2.97
C TYR A 13 -11.50 -4.75 -3.65
N GLN A 14 -11.64 -4.68 -4.96
CA GLN A 14 -11.94 -5.82 -5.81
C GLN A 14 -11.06 -5.74 -7.06
N PRO A 15 -10.18 -6.73 -7.31
CA PRO A 15 -9.45 -6.81 -8.57
C PRO A 15 -10.42 -6.95 -9.75
N ILE A 16 -10.29 -6.09 -10.77
CA ILE A 16 -11.20 -6.05 -11.93
C ILE A 16 -10.56 -6.68 -13.16
N ALA A 17 -9.37 -6.20 -13.52
CA ALA A 17 -8.62 -6.66 -14.68
C ALA A 17 -7.13 -6.44 -14.44
N LYS A 18 -6.31 -7.07 -15.27
CA LYS A 18 -4.87 -6.77 -15.30
C LYS A 18 -4.63 -5.43 -15.96
N GLU A 19 -3.89 -4.58 -15.27
CA GLU A 19 -3.45 -3.28 -15.80
C GLU A 19 -2.24 -3.44 -16.75
N ILE A 20 -1.34 -4.35 -16.42
CA ILE A 20 -0.12 -4.64 -17.20
C ILE A 20 -0.01 -6.13 -17.51
N ARG A 21 0.77 -6.47 -18.54
CA ARG A 21 0.94 -7.87 -18.99
C ARG A 21 1.60 -8.74 -17.94
N GLU A 22 2.58 -8.18 -17.23
CA GLU A 22 3.36 -8.87 -16.19
C GLU A 22 2.66 -8.88 -14.83
N ALA A 23 1.41 -8.39 -14.74
CA ALA A 23 0.65 -8.43 -13.49
C ALA A 23 0.43 -9.88 -13.03
N GLU A 24 0.36 -10.06 -11.71
CA GLU A 24 0.24 -11.37 -11.07
C GLU A 24 -0.86 -12.24 -11.69
N GLU A 25 -0.56 -13.53 -11.85
CA GLU A 25 -1.49 -14.53 -12.37
C GLU A 25 -2.39 -15.08 -11.27
N ASN A 26 -3.58 -15.57 -11.64
CA ASN A 26 -4.52 -16.25 -10.73
C ASN A 26 -4.97 -15.41 -9.52
N VAL A 27 -5.02 -14.08 -9.66
CA VAL A 27 -5.55 -13.19 -8.62
C VAL A 27 -7.06 -13.40 -8.48
N SER A 28 -7.51 -13.59 -7.24
CA SER A 28 -8.94 -13.70 -6.92
C SER A 28 -9.68 -12.40 -7.26
N SER A 29 -10.78 -12.50 -8.01
CA SER A 29 -11.69 -11.37 -8.29
C SER A 29 -12.69 -11.11 -7.17
N SER A 30 -12.56 -11.83 -6.05
CA SER A 30 -13.38 -11.60 -4.87
C SER A 30 -13.07 -10.24 -4.26
N LYS A 31 -14.12 -9.59 -3.78
CA LYS A 31 -14.00 -8.39 -2.97
C LYS A 31 -13.33 -8.73 -1.63
N VAL A 32 -12.34 -7.94 -1.25
CA VAL A 32 -11.58 -8.08 -0.01
C VAL A 32 -11.79 -6.82 0.83
N ARG A 33 -11.99 -7.02 2.14
CA ARG A 33 -12.22 -5.94 3.09
C ARG A 33 -11.31 -6.12 4.31
N PHE A 34 -10.73 -5.01 4.75
CA PHE A 34 -9.95 -4.93 5.98
C PHE A 34 -10.48 -3.77 6.83
N GLU A 35 -10.45 -3.95 8.15
CA GLU A 35 -10.92 -3.00 9.16
C GLU A 35 -9.73 -2.52 10.01
N ASP A 36 -9.81 -1.30 10.54
CA ASP A 36 -8.87 -0.67 11.47
C ASP A 36 -7.40 -0.83 11.06
N LEU A 37 -7.00 -0.05 10.04
CA LEU A 37 -5.68 -0.16 9.45
C LEU A 37 -5.16 1.17 8.91
N VAL A 38 -3.85 1.23 8.72
CA VAL A 38 -3.23 2.23 7.86
C VAL A 38 -3.08 1.67 6.46
N VAL A 39 -3.71 2.30 5.48
CA VAL A 39 -3.49 2.05 4.05
C VAL A 39 -2.37 2.96 3.58
N THR A 40 -1.27 2.37 3.15
CA THR A 40 -0.16 3.11 2.55
C THR A 40 -0.22 2.92 1.04
N LEU A 41 -0.69 3.96 0.34
CA LEU A 41 -0.57 4.02 -1.12
C LEU A 41 0.90 4.27 -1.46
N VAL A 42 1.46 3.44 -2.33
CA VAL A 42 2.87 3.48 -2.72
C VAL A 42 3.01 3.69 -4.23
N ALA A 43 3.71 4.74 -4.62
CA ALA A 43 4.15 4.98 -5.99
C ALA A 43 5.68 4.91 -6.06
N ILE A 44 6.19 3.99 -6.87
CA ILE A 44 7.62 3.87 -7.17
C ILE A 44 7.95 4.79 -8.35
N GLU A 45 9.01 5.57 -8.21
CA GLU A 45 9.51 6.53 -9.19
C GLU A 45 10.87 6.08 -9.76
N ASN A 46 11.24 6.66 -10.90
CA ASN A 46 12.55 6.39 -11.51
C ASN A 46 13.68 6.86 -10.59
N GLY A 47 14.62 5.96 -10.32
CA GLY A 47 15.76 6.22 -9.44
C GLY A 47 15.55 5.76 -7.99
N ASP A 48 14.38 5.24 -7.65
CA ASP A 48 14.15 4.60 -6.36
C ASP A 48 14.97 3.31 -6.22
N ASP A 49 15.51 3.09 -5.02
CA ASP A 49 16.33 1.94 -4.68
C ASP A 49 15.92 1.31 -3.34
N GLU A 50 16.62 0.23 -2.98
CA GLU A 50 16.39 -0.45 -1.70
C GLU A 50 16.70 0.41 -0.47
N ASN A 51 17.62 1.38 -0.59
CA ASN A 51 17.94 2.27 0.54
C ASN A 51 16.75 3.18 0.84
N LEU A 52 16.13 3.74 -0.19
CA LEU A 52 14.92 4.54 -0.06
C LEU A 52 13.76 3.70 0.47
N ALA A 53 13.62 2.45 0.04
CA ALA A 53 12.62 1.53 0.57
C ALA A 53 12.81 1.28 2.09
N ARG A 54 14.05 1.15 2.57
CA ARG A 54 14.33 1.03 4.02
C ARG A 54 13.97 2.31 4.78
N ILE A 55 14.20 3.48 4.20
CA ILE A 55 13.79 4.76 4.80
C ILE A 55 12.27 4.85 4.88
N ALA A 56 11.55 4.47 3.81
CA ALA A 56 10.09 4.41 3.76
C ALA A 56 9.50 3.49 4.84
N VAL A 57 10.07 2.30 5.03
CA VAL A 57 9.65 1.37 6.10
C VAL A 57 9.76 2.02 7.48
N ASN A 58 10.89 2.66 7.78
CA ASN A 58 11.09 3.35 9.06
C ASN A 58 10.07 4.50 9.26
N GLU A 59 9.70 5.21 8.19
CA GLU A 59 8.69 6.27 8.25
C GLU A 59 7.30 5.70 8.54
N ILE A 60 6.92 4.63 7.85
CA ILE A 60 5.64 3.94 8.04
C ILE A 60 5.54 3.38 9.47
N GLU A 61 6.59 2.76 10.00
CA GLU A 61 6.63 2.26 11.38
C GLU A 61 6.41 3.37 12.42
N ARG A 62 7.04 4.54 12.21
CA ARG A 62 6.85 5.71 13.09
C ARG A 62 5.41 6.23 13.04
N TYR A 63 4.82 6.28 11.85
CA TYR A 63 3.43 6.72 11.70
C TYR A 63 2.46 5.74 12.35
N LEU A 64 2.63 4.42 12.12
CA LEU A 64 1.85 3.37 12.78
C LEU A 64 1.90 3.49 14.31
N ALA A 65 3.09 3.73 14.88
CA ALA A 65 3.25 3.96 16.31
C ALA A 65 2.52 5.22 16.80
N THR A 66 2.50 6.29 16.00
CA THR A 66 1.84 7.57 16.32
C THR A 66 0.32 7.42 16.37
N VAL A 67 -0.27 6.77 15.37
CA VAL A 67 -1.72 6.52 15.30
C VAL A 67 -2.16 5.28 16.10
N LYS A 68 -1.20 4.54 16.66
CA LYS A 68 -1.40 3.30 17.43
C LYS A 68 -2.12 2.19 16.65
N SER A 69 -1.95 2.19 15.32
CA SER A 69 -2.51 1.14 14.47
C SER A 69 -1.55 -0.05 14.41
N LYS A 70 -2.12 -1.25 14.38
CA LYS A 70 -1.38 -2.53 14.33
C LYS A 70 -1.44 -3.20 12.95
N ARG A 71 -2.24 -2.65 12.03
CA ARG A 71 -2.48 -3.23 10.71
C ARG A 71 -2.02 -2.25 9.65
N LEU A 72 -1.27 -2.77 8.68
CA LEU A 72 -0.76 -2.04 7.54
C LEU A 72 -1.21 -2.76 6.28
N LEU A 73 -1.75 -2.01 5.32
CA LEU A 73 -1.92 -2.47 3.94
C LEU A 73 -0.98 -1.65 3.05
N ILE A 74 -0.04 -2.34 2.40
CA ILE A 74 0.77 -1.75 1.33
C ILE A 74 -0.01 -1.89 0.04
N TYR A 75 -0.35 -0.76 -0.59
CA TYR A 75 -1.23 -0.74 -1.74
C TYR A 75 -0.55 -0.02 -2.92
N PRO A 76 -0.16 -0.73 -3.99
CA PRO A 76 0.44 -0.13 -5.18
C PRO A 76 -0.52 0.90 -5.82
N TYR A 77 -0.04 2.12 -6.05
CA TYR A 77 -0.85 3.20 -6.63
C TYR A 77 0.00 4.10 -7.53
N ALA A 78 -0.21 4.01 -8.85
CA ALA A 78 0.63 4.70 -9.84
C ALA A 78 0.35 6.21 -9.98
N HIS A 79 -0.72 6.73 -9.35
CA HIS A 79 -1.21 8.10 -9.56
C HIS A 79 -0.97 9.04 -8.38
N LEU A 80 -0.01 8.73 -7.50
CA LEU A 80 0.39 9.68 -6.44
C LEU A 80 1.16 10.84 -7.03
#